data_AF-A0A3S0EYY7-F1
#
_entry.id   AF-A0A3S0EYY7-F1
#
_cell.length_a   1.000
_cell.length_b   1.000
_cell.length_c   1.000
_cell.angle_alpha   90.00
_cell.angle_beta   90.00
_cell.angle_gamma   90.00
#
_symmetry.space_group_name_H-M   'P 1'
#
loop_
_entity.id
_entity.type
_entity.pdbx_description
1 polymer ?
#
loop_
_entity_poly.entity_id
_entity_poly.type
_entity_poly.pdbx_seq_one_letter_code
_entity_poly.pdbx_strand_id
1 'polypeptide(L)'
;MWDEDWALLGIEPTPELAAIKKAYALKLKVTRPDDDAEAYQALRAAYERAQQWAAWERSRPAEPTAEAAAPPLPEVPLPAQAEAALAREIAALAPPQAPAPVPVPEPVPAPEPAPAPEPARPIDPGELPSLPPLPVVEPRSLTHRLELAWRRSGDAALAQAWASVRQTLDAQPLTRQAEFSSAFAQWLVDLPELPDHFATTLNEHFGWQGDFRTERLIGPALAHALQEAMAERFPPPVDPGIVAVADPLLRVARLLSLGRAWRALWVAFLIQPTLTQLQAGLGPAMLRRLGLELGAQTALRETLKRAFWTRAGVCALLVGGGAWLNARDVGVAFIQTAYWAVATGLMTLLGVLAGAFLNTGPTLQVGERRLALPLARWRQQRLQPGLGLAWLLFAAWLAALGGGASIDPPGHGLLAALPPWAWALASIGFAGAGLAVAWPREAMHGLVLATTAPLIGYFFDAALGDWMPSASAILIGWAWMLAGAALFSQRIPAFGVLPWIARPITNMLGLAERWSMSLALTPLAAALAWMAVHDHHVRPLTMFAFWAGGLLVVSWLQVLMDRAAARWLPPLPEPDTAG
;
A
#
# COMPACT_ATOMS: atom_id res chain seq x y z
N MET A 1 28.83 -13.27 -8.54
CA MET A 1 27.89 -14.34 -8.09
C MET A 1 26.57 -14.31 -8.86
N TRP A 2 26.22 -13.23 -9.57
CA TRP A 2 25.01 -13.17 -10.42
C TRP A 2 25.31 -13.30 -11.92
N ASP A 3 26.58 -13.32 -12.32
CA ASP A 3 27.01 -13.30 -13.73
C ASP A 3 26.54 -14.55 -14.49
N GLU A 4 26.44 -15.69 -13.80
CA GLU A 4 25.91 -16.94 -14.36
C GLU A 4 24.40 -16.85 -14.66
N ASP A 5 23.62 -16.16 -13.81
CA ASP A 5 22.18 -15.97 -14.02
C ASP A 5 21.88 -15.05 -15.21
N TRP A 6 22.69 -13.99 -15.36
CA TRP A 6 22.60 -13.05 -16.48
C TRP A 6 23.02 -13.71 -17.81
N ALA A 7 24.09 -14.51 -17.80
CA ALA A 7 24.48 -15.34 -18.94
C ALA A 7 23.38 -16.35 -19.30
N LEU A 8 22.74 -16.95 -18.31
CA LEU A 8 21.66 -17.91 -18.50
C LEU A 8 20.35 -17.26 -18.98
N LEU A 9 20.13 -15.96 -18.76
CA LEU A 9 19.06 -15.17 -19.41
C LEU A 9 19.49 -14.56 -20.76
N GLY A 10 20.80 -14.44 -21.01
CA GLY A 10 21.37 -13.89 -22.24
C GLY A 10 21.31 -12.37 -22.33
N ILE A 11 21.33 -11.68 -21.20
CA ILE A 11 21.28 -10.21 -21.12
C ILE A 11 22.31 -9.69 -20.11
N GLU A 12 22.74 -8.44 -20.27
CA GLU A 12 23.56 -7.77 -19.25
C GLU A 12 22.73 -7.43 -17.99
N PRO A 13 23.39 -7.28 -16.81
CA PRO A 13 22.70 -6.92 -15.56
C PRO A 13 21.91 -5.62 -15.69
N THR A 14 20.59 -5.68 -15.51
CA THR A 14 19.71 -4.51 -15.68
C THR A 14 18.62 -4.44 -14.61
N PRO A 15 18.32 -3.25 -14.05
CA PRO A 15 17.24 -3.08 -13.06
C PRO A 15 15.83 -3.04 -13.70
N GLU A 16 15.72 -3.05 -15.04
CA GLU A 16 14.47 -2.95 -15.78
C GLU A 16 13.71 -4.29 -15.88
N LEU A 17 12.59 -4.43 -15.16
CA LEU A 17 11.77 -5.65 -15.17
C LEU A 17 11.25 -6.04 -16.56
N ALA A 18 10.99 -5.07 -17.43
CA ALA A 18 10.49 -5.33 -18.77
C ALA A 18 11.53 -6.07 -19.62
N ALA A 19 12.82 -5.71 -19.49
CA ALA A 19 13.92 -6.35 -20.19
C ALA A 19 14.12 -7.80 -19.70
N ILE A 20 14.12 -8.01 -18.38
CA ILE A 20 14.26 -9.34 -17.76
C ILE A 20 13.12 -10.28 -18.19
N LYS A 21 11.86 -9.79 -18.16
CA LYS A 21 10.68 -10.57 -18.58
C LYS A 21 10.72 -10.93 -20.06
N LYS A 22 11.18 -10.01 -20.91
CA LYS A 22 11.29 -10.24 -22.35
C LYS A 22 12.37 -11.30 -22.66
N ALA A 23 13.51 -11.24 -22.00
CA ALA A 23 14.59 -12.22 -22.14
C ALA A 23 14.16 -13.62 -21.71
N TYR A 24 13.50 -13.73 -20.54
CA TYR A 24 12.91 -14.98 -20.07
C TYR A 24 11.88 -15.55 -21.05
N ALA A 25 10.96 -14.72 -21.56
CA ALA A 25 9.95 -15.16 -22.53
C ALA A 25 10.55 -15.63 -23.87
N LEU A 26 11.69 -15.09 -24.28
CA LEU A 26 12.41 -15.54 -25.48
C LEU A 26 13.08 -16.90 -25.24
N LYS A 27 13.76 -17.09 -24.11
CA LYS A 27 14.39 -18.38 -23.78
C LYS A 27 13.36 -19.48 -23.48
N LEU A 28 12.25 -19.13 -22.85
CA LEU A 28 11.15 -20.05 -22.57
C LEU A 28 10.51 -20.66 -23.83
N LYS A 29 10.59 -19.98 -24.98
CA LYS A 29 10.09 -20.54 -26.25
C LYS A 29 10.98 -21.67 -26.78
N VAL A 30 12.24 -21.70 -26.37
CA VAL A 30 13.26 -22.67 -26.78
C VAL A 30 13.38 -23.79 -25.73
N THR A 31 13.31 -23.47 -24.45
CA THR A 31 13.39 -24.43 -23.34
C THR A 31 12.00 -24.89 -22.92
N ARG A 32 11.49 -25.94 -23.57
CA ARG A 32 10.19 -26.54 -23.22
C ARG A 32 10.34 -27.51 -22.05
N PRO A 33 9.39 -27.53 -21.08
CA PRO A 33 9.47 -28.42 -19.91
C PRO A 33 9.44 -29.91 -20.28
N ASP A 34 8.84 -30.24 -21.43
CA ASP A 34 8.70 -31.62 -21.90
C ASP A 34 9.99 -32.15 -22.56
N ASP A 35 10.87 -31.25 -23.01
CA ASP A 35 12.13 -31.60 -23.70
C ASP A 35 13.32 -31.61 -22.73
N ASP A 36 13.38 -30.66 -21.77
CA ASP A 36 14.43 -30.60 -20.75
C ASP A 36 13.94 -29.91 -19.46
N ALA A 37 13.59 -30.73 -18.47
CA ALA A 37 13.05 -30.26 -17.20
C ALA A 37 14.11 -29.57 -16.33
N GLU A 38 15.38 -29.97 -16.39
CA GLU A 38 16.46 -29.38 -15.59
C GLU A 38 16.85 -28.00 -16.14
N ALA A 39 16.97 -27.88 -17.46
CA ALA A 39 17.24 -26.59 -18.10
C ALA A 39 16.10 -25.58 -17.86
N TYR A 40 14.85 -26.04 -17.85
CA TYR A 40 13.70 -25.21 -17.51
C TYR A 40 13.75 -24.71 -16.05
N GLN A 41 14.08 -25.59 -15.10
CA GLN A 41 14.22 -25.23 -13.68
C GLN A 41 15.38 -24.23 -13.47
N ALA A 42 16.52 -24.45 -14.12
CA ALA A 42 17.65 -23.53 -14.07
C ALA A 42 17.30 -22.14 -14.64
N LEU A 43 16.60 -22.09 -15.78
CA LEU A 43 16.11 -20.84 -16.39
C LEU A 43 15.12 -20.12 -15.49
N ARG A 44 14.24 -20.86 -14.83
CA ARG A 44 13.26 -20.30 -13.91
C ARG A 44 13.92 -19.72 -12.66
N ALA A 45 14.87 -20.44 -12.08
CA ALA A 45 15.62 -20.01 -10.90
C ALA A 45 16.46 -18.74 -11.19
N ALA A 46 17.11 -18.68 -12.36
CA ALA A 46 17.85 -17.49 -12.79
C ALA A 46 16.94 -16.26 -12.97
N TYR A 47 15.75 -16.45 -13.57
CA TYR A 47 14.75 -15.39 -13.72
C TYR A 47 14.23 -14.85 -12.37
N GLU A 48 14.01 -15.73 -11.39
CA GLU A 48 13.56 -15.33 -10.06
C GLU A 48 14.65 -14.56 -9.30
N ARG A 49 15.90 -15.02 -9.35
CA ARG A 49 17.05 -14.30 -8.78
C ARG A 49 17.28 -12.94 -9.44
N ALA A 50 17.18 -12.85 -10.76
CA ALA A 50 17.31 -11.57 -11.49
C ALA A 50 16.21 -10.55 -11.10
N GLN A 51 14.98 -11.02 -10.84
CA GLN A 51 13.90 -10.15 -10.36
C GLN A 51 14.13 -9.67 -8.93
N GLN A 52 14.59 -10.55 -8.05
CA GLN A 52 14.92 -10.20 -6.67
C GLN A 52 16.05 -9.18 -6.62
N TRP A 53 17.10 -9.38 -7.43
CA TRP A 53 18.19 -8.42 -7.59
C TRP A 53 17.69 -7.06 -8.09
N ALA A 54 16.88 -7.04 -9.16
CA ALA A 54 16.36 -5.79 -9.70
C ALA A 54 15.41 -5.05 -8.74
N ALA A 55 14.70 -5.79 -7.86
CA ALA A 55 13.90 -5.21 -6.79
C ALA A 55 14.76 -4.62 -5.67
N TRP A 56 15.84 -5.32 -5.29
CA TRP A 56 16.83 -4.82 -4.34
C TRP A 56 17.56 -3.57 -4.86
N GLU A 57 18.00 -3.56 -6.12
CA GLU A 57 18.68 -2.41 -6.73
C GLU A 57 17.76 -1.17 -6.83
N ARG A 58 16.47 -1.37 -7.11
CA ARG A 58 15.47 -0.27 -7.08
C ARG A 58 15.17 0.24 -5.67
N SER A 59 15.46 -0.55 -4.64
CA SER A 59 15.29 -0.15 -3.24
C SER A 59 16.53 0.51 -2.64
N ARG A 60 17.68 0.49 -3.34
CA ARG A 60 18.87 1.25 -2.93
C ARG A 60 18.57 2.75 -2.99
N PRO A 61 18.81 3.51 -1.90
CA PRO A 61 18.87 4.96 -1.96
C PRO A 61 19.93 5.37 -2.98
N ALA A 62 19.59 6.28 -3.89
CA ALA A 62 20.55 6.80 -4.86
C ALA A 62 21.73 7.45 -4.10
N GLU A 63 22.89 6.78 -4.12
CA GLU A 63 24.14 7.45 -3.80
C GLU A 63 24.32 8.60 -4.79
N PRO A 64 24.62 9.82 -4.33
CA PRO A 64 24.88 10.92 -5.22
C PRO A 64 26.09 10.53 -6.07
N THR A 65 25.88 10.47 -7.38
CA THR A 65 26.93 10.32 -8.38
C THR A 65 28.07 11.28 -8.04
N ALA A 66 29.24 10.70 -7.75
CA ALA A 66 30.44 11.40 -7.34
C ALA A 66 31.00 12.23 -8.50
N GLU A 67 30.39 13.38 -8.76
CA GLU A 67 30.95 14.45 -9.57
C GLU A 67 30.52 15.81 -9.01
N ALA A 68 30.86 16.05 -7.75
CA ALA A 68 30.94 17.39 -7.17
C ALA A 68 31.88 17.33 -5.96
N ALA A 69 33.02 18.00 -6.09
CA ALA A 69 34.05 18.11 -5.08
C ALA A 69 33.50 18.59 -3.72
N ALA A 70 33.81 17.85 -2.65
CA ALA A 70 33.72 18.30 -1.27
C ALA A 70 35.03 17.93 -0.54
N PRO A 71 35.50 18.77 0.40
CA PRO A 71 36.87 18.71 0.93
C PRO A 71 37.06 17.58 1.96
N PRO A 72 38.30 17.09 2.18
CA PRO A 72 38.54 15.94 3.03
C PRO A 72 38.32 16.30 4.50
N LEU A 73 37.47 15.53 5.18
CA LEU A 73 37.38 15.51 6.64
C LEU A 73 38.47 14.60 7.22
N PRO A 74 39.02 14.91 8.41
CA PRO A 74 40.20 14.25 8.94
C PRO A 74 39.89 12.84 9.47
N GLU A 75 40.72 11.87 9.10
CA GLU A 75 40.71 10.52 9.66
C GLU A 75 41.07 10.57 11.15
N VAL A 76 40.14 10.13 12.01
CA VAL A 76 40.42 9.83 13.41
C VAL A 76 40.89 8.38 13.48
N PRO A 77 42.14 8.08 13.89
CA PRO A 77 42.59 6.69 14.01
C PRO A 77 41.86 6.02 15.18
N LEU A 78 41.29 4.86 14.93
CA LEU A 78 40.72 4.00 15.98
C LEU A 78 41.86 3.52 16.90
N PRO A 79 41.66 3.50 18.24
CA PRO A 79 42.67 3.01 19.17
C PRO A 79 42.91 1.51 18.96
N ALA A 80 44.17 1.08 18.88
CA ALA A 80 44.62 -0.29 18.59
C ALA A 80 44.00 -1.40 19.49
N GLN A 81 43.41 -1.03 20.63
CA GLN A 81 42.69 -1.93 21.52
C GLN A 81 41.34 -2.38 20.93
N ALA A 82 40.70 -1.53 20.12
CA ALA A 82 39.45 -1.85 19.41
C ALA A 82 39.69 -2.79 18.22
N GLU A 83 40.80 -2.61 17.49
CA GLU A 83 41.22 -3.56 16.44
C GLU A 83 41.59 -4.92 17.02
N ALA A 84 42.31 -4.95 18.16
CA ALA A 84 42.65 -6.19 18.83
C ALA A 84 41.41 -6.92 19.42
N ALA A 85 40.38 -6.18 19.84
CA ALA A 85 39.11 -6.74 20.30
C ALA A 85 38.32 -7.33 19.13
N LEU A 86 38.22 -6.60 18.02
CA LEU A 86 37.53 -7.06 16.81
C LEU A 86 38.23 -8.29 16.18
N ALA A 87 39.56 -8.33 16.19
CA ALA A 87 40.32 -9.48 15.72
C ALA A 87 40.11 -10.74 16.60
N ARG A 88 39.92 -10.58 17.91
CA ARG A 88 39.59 -11.69 18.82
C ARG A 88 38.17 -12.19 18.64
N GLU A 89 37.23 -11.29 18.37
CA GLU A 89 35.82 -11.63 18.13
C GLU A 89 35.65 -12.38 16.79
N ILE A 90 36.38 -11.97 15.76
CA ILE A 90 36.46 -12.68 14.47
C ILE A 90 37.14 -14.05 14.64
N ALA A 91 38.20 -14.15 15.46
CA ALA A 91 38.87 -15.43 15.73
C ALA A 91 38.00 -16.40 16.57
N ALA A 92 37.10 -15.88 17.42
CA ALA A 92 36.16 -16.68 18.21
C ALA A 92 34.98 -17.22 17.39
N LEU A 93 34.68 -16.61 16.25
CA LEU A 93 33.65 -17.03 15.30
C LEU A 93 34.17 -17.99 14.21
N ALA A 94 35.47 -18.28 14.20
CA ALA A 94 36.02 -19.30 13.33
C ALA A 94 35.59 -20.70 13.82
N PRO A 95 34.98 -21.55 12.97
CA PRO A 95 34.56 -22.89 13.37
C PRO A 95 35.78 -23.73 13.80
N PRO A 96 35.65 -24.66 14.77
CA PRO A 96 36.74 -25.54 15.14
C PRO A 96 37.21 -26.31 13.90
N GLN A 97 38.52 -26.33 13.68
CA GLN A 97 39.13 -27.11 12.62
C GLN A 97 38.59 -28.54 12.68
N ALA A 98 38.02 -28.99 11.56
CA ALA A 98 37.51 -30.33 11.40
C ALA A 98 38.58 -31.35 11.84
N PRO A 99 38.21 -32.42 12.55
CA PRO A 99 39.16 -33.48 12.87
C PRO A 99 39.78 -34.01 11.58
N ALA A 100 41.06 -34.36 11.66
CA ALA A 100 41.86 -34.87 10.55
C ALA A 100 41.10 -35.92 9.72
N PRO A 101 41.28 -35.93 8.39
CA PRO A 101 40.55 -36.85 7.52
C PRO A 101 40.87 -38.28 7.95
N VAL A 102 39.83 -39.02 8.34
CA VAL A 102 39.89 -40.48 8.42
C VAL A 102 40.31 -40.97 7.02
N PRO A 103 41.33 -41.83 6.88
CA PRO A 103 41.73 -42.30 5.57
C PRO A 103 40.56 -43.07 4.96
N VAL A 104 40.07 -42.55 3.83
CA VAL A 104 39.18 -43.28 2.94
C VAL A 104 39.94 -44.53 2.49
N PRO A 105 39.40 -45.75 2.64
CA PRO A 105 40.00 -46.93 2.04
C PRO A 105 40.12 -46.72 0.53
N GLU A 106 41.27 -47.08 -0.04
CA GLU A 106 41.52 -47.00 -1.48
C GLU A 106 40.35 -47.55 -2.31
N PRO A 107 40.09 -46.96 -3.48
CA PRO A 107 39.11 -47.50 -4.41
C PRO A 107 39.58 -48.89 -4.85
N VAL A 108 38.79 -49.92 -4.52
CA VAL A 108 38.91 -51.22 -5.17
C VAL A 108 38.77 -50.96 -6.68
N PRO A 109 39.71 -51.43 -7.51
CA PRO A 109 39.61 -51.25 -8.95
C PRO A 109 38.31 -51.89 -9.44
N ALA A 110 37.61 -51.16 -10.30
CA ALA A 110 36.44 -51.69 -11.00
C ALA A 110 36.79 -53.04 -11.63
N PRO A 111 36.02 -54.12 -11.39
CA PRO A 111 36.12 -55.29 -12.24
C PRO A 111 35.78 -54.88 -13.67
N GLU A 112 36.59 -55.38 -14.62
CA GLU A 112 36.32 -55.33 -16.06
C GLU A 112 34.85 -55.68 -16.36
N PRO A 113 34.29 -55.11 -17.44
CA PRO A 113 32.90 -55.33 -17.79
C PRO A 113 32.64 -56.83 -17.97
N ALA A 114 31.83 -57.40 -17.09
CA ALA A 114 31.25 -58.71 -17.31
C ALA A 114 30.53 -58.71 -18.66
N PRO A 115 30.61 -59.80 -19.45
CA PRO A 115 29.91 -59.89 -20.72
C PRO A 115 28.42 -59.60 -20.50
N ALA A 116 27.82 -58.91 -21.46
CA ALA A 116 26.40 -58.58 -21.46
C ALA A 116 25.57 -59.79 -20.99
N PRO A 117 24.63 -59.64 -20.04
CA PRO A 117 23.74 -60.71 -19.70
C PRO A 117 23.01 -61.14 -20.97
N GLU A 118 23.11 -62.42 -21.27
CA GLU A 118 22.31 -63.12 -22.27
C GLU A 118 20.84 -62.69 -22.11
N PRO A 119 20.11 -62.40 -23.20
CA PRO A 119 18.73 -61.92 -23.09
C PRO A 119 17.96 -62.85 -22.17
N ALA A 120 17.50 -62.29 -21.04
CA ALA A 120 16.67 -63.03 -20.10
C ALA A 120 15.54 -63.67 -20.90
N ARG A 121 15.42 -65.00 -20.79
CA ARG A 121 14.29 -65.73 -21.35
C ARG A 121 13.01 -64.99 -20.96
N PRO A 122 12.02 -64.86 -21.85
CA PRO A 122 10.72 -64.31 -21.49
C PRO A 122 10.25 -65.04 -20.23
N ILE A 123 10.14 -64.31 -19.12
CA ILE A 123 9.47 -64.83 -17.93
C ILE A 123 8.02 -65.00 -18.37
N ASP A 124 7.56 -66.25 -18.41
CA ASP A 124 6.17 -66.55 -18.69
C ASP A 124 5.32 -65.81 -17.63
N PRO A 125 4.30 -65.00 -18.00
CA PRO A 125 3.54 -64.18 -17.05
C PRO A 125 2.83 -64.95 -15.92
N GLY A 126 2.91 -66.28 -15.93
CA GLY A 126 2.24 -67.16 -14.98
C GLY A 126 2.99 -67.43 -13.67
N GLU A 127 4.24 -66.97 -13.49
CA GLU A 127 5.08 -67.39 -12.35
C GLU A 127 5.80 -66.23 -11.63
N LEU A 128 5.13 -65.08 -11.49
CA LEU A 128 5.47 -64.12 -10.44
C LEU A 128 4.91 -64.64 -9.11
N PRO A 129 5.73 -64.84 -8.05
CA PRO A 129 5.21 -65.11 -6.72
C PRO A 129 4.24 -63.99 -6.37
N SER A 130 2.98 -64.31 -6.13
CA SER A 130 2.01 -63.34 -5.65
C SER A 130 2.51 -62.79 -4.32
N LEU A 131 3.03 -61.56 -4.34
CA LEU A 131 3.24 -60.80 -3.12
C LEU A 131 1.91 -60.83 -2.36
N PRO A 132 1.88 -61.27 -1.08
CA PRO A 132 0.64 -61.26 -0.33
C PRO A 132 0.09 -59.83 -0.38
N PRO A 133 -1.22 -59.65 -0.67
CA PRO A 133 -1.80 -58.32 -0.71
C PRO A 133 -1.54 -57.65 0.63
N LEU A 134 -0.90 -56.47 0.60
CA LEU A 134 -0.68 -55.66 1.79
C LEU A 134 -2.02 -55.49 2.52
N PRO A 135 -2.04 -55.52 3.87
CA PRO A 135 -3.28 -55.38 4.62
C PRO A 135 -3.97 -54.07 4.22
N VAL A 136 -5.20 -54.18 3.72
CA VAL A 136 -6.03 -53.03 3.33
C VAL A 136 -6.47 -52.33 4.61
N VAL A 137 -5.69 -51.36 5.07
CA VAL A 137 -6.08 -50.50 6.18
C VAL A 137 -7.05 -49.45 5.65
N GLU A 138 -8.24 -49.38 6.24
CA GLU A 138 -9.22 -48.35 5.91
C GLU A 138 -8.88 -47.02 6.63
N PRO A 139 -8.87 -45.87 5.92
CA PRO A 139 -8.55 -44.57 6.52
C PRO A 139 -9.44 -44.21 7.73
N ARG A 140 -10.75 -44.51 7.65
CA ARG A 140 -11.71 -44.24 8.73
C ARG A 140 -11.43 -45.06 9.99
N SER A 141 -10.82 -46.23 9.87
CA SER A 141 -10.45 -47.06 11.02
C SER A 141 -9.34 -46.42 11.86
N LEU A 142 -8.46 -45.64 11.21
CA LEU A 142 -7.36 -44.93 11.88
C LEU A 142 -7.87 -43.68 12.60
N THR A 143 -8.72 -42.88 11.95
CA THR A 143 -9.33 -41.69 12.60
C THR A 143 -10.22 -42.10 13.77
N HIS A 144 -11.03 -43.15 13.62
CA HIS A 144 -11.86 -43.69 14.70
C HIS A 144 -11.02 -44.19 15.90
N ARG A 145 -9.86 -44.82 15.65
CA ARG A 145 -8.97 -45.28 16.73
C ARG A 145 -8.39 -44.11 17.52
N LEU A 146 -7.99 -43.03 16.84
CA LEU A 146 -7.49 -41.81 17.46
C LEU A 146 -8.59 -41.12 18.28
N GLU A 147 -9.78 -40.97 17.70
CA GLU A 147 -10.92 -40.36 18.39
C GLU A 147 -11.30 -41.15 19.66
N LEU A 148 -11.33 -42.47 19.57
CA LEU A 148 -11.68 -43.32 20.71
C LEU A 148 -10.62 -43.31 21.82
N ALA A 149 -9.33 -43.23 21.47
CA ALA A 149 -8.25 -43.04 22.43
C ALA A 149 -8.37 -41.68 23.15
N TRP A 150 -8.65 -40.63 22.38
CA TRP A 150 -8.84 -39.29 22.90
C TRP A 150 -10.05 -39.17 23.82
N ARG A 151 -11.23 -39.63 23.39
CA ARG A 151 -12.47 -39.56 24.19
C ARG A 151 -12.40 -40.36 25.50
N ARG A 152 -11.59 -41.42 25.57
CA ARG A 152 -11.46 -42.27 26.77
C ARG A 152 -10.41 -41.78 27.76
N SER A 153 -9.33 -41.18 27.29
CA SER A 153 -8.13 -40.97 28.11
C SER A 153 -7.46 -39.61 27.92
N GLY A 154 -8.06 -38.71 27.13
CA GLY A 154 -7.64 -37.33 26.95
C GLY A 154 -6.44 -37.15 26.00
N ASP A 155 -5.90 -35.94 25.97
CA ASP A 155 -4.93 -35.46 24.97
C ASP A 155 -3.60 -36.25 24.99
N ALA A 156 -3.12 -36.67 26.17
CA ALA A 156 -1.89 -37.44 26.28
C ALA A 156 -1.98 -38.82 25.61
N ALA A 157 -3.17 -39.44 25.66
CA ALA A 157 -3.42 -40.71 24.99
C ALA A 157 -3.56 -40.55 23.47
N LEU A 158 -4.07 -39.40 23.02
CA LEU A 158 -4.14 -39.06 21.60
C LEU A 158 -2.74 -38.95 20.98
N ALA A 159 -1.81 -38.26 21.64
CA ALA A 159 -0.42 -38.14 21.19
C ALA A 159 0.29 -39.50 21.10
N GLN A 160 0.06 -40.40 22.08
CA GLN A 160 0.61 -41.76 22.05
C GLN A 160 0.00 -42.61 20.94
N ALA A 161 -1.33 -42.54 20.76
CA ALA A 161 -2.02 -43.26 19.69
C ALA A 161 -1.58 -42.78 18.30
N TRP A 162 -1.29 -41.49 18.16
CA TRP A 162 -0.76 -40.90 16.92
C TRP A 162 0.57 -41.51 16.49
N ALA A 163 1.51 -41.75 17.41
CA ALA A 163 2.80 -42.36 17.05
C ALA A 163 2.63 -43.72 16.35
N SER A 164 1.71 -44.56 16.83
CA SER A 164 1.38 -45.84 16.20
C SER A 164 0.64 -45.69 14.86
N VAL A 165 -0.30 -44.74 14.79
CA VAL A 165 -1.07 -44.48 13.56
C VAL A 165 -0.18 -43.90 12.47
N ARG A 166 0.74 -42.99 12.81
CA ARG A 166 1.73 -42.42 11.89
C ARG A 166 2.62 -43.50 11.27
N GLN A 167 3.13 -44.44 12.07
CA GLN A 167 3.91 -45.56 11.54
C GLN A 167 3.11 -46.41 10.55
N THR A 168 1.81 -46.57 10.80
CA THR A 168 0.91 -47.31 9.89
C THR A 168 0.63 -46.53 8.61
N LEU A 169 0.51 -45.19 8.69
CA LEU A 169 0.34 -44.28 7.56
C LEU A 169 1.58 -44.23 6.68
N ASP A 170 2.77 -44.10 7.27
CA ASP A 170 4.06 -44.05 6.57
C ASP A 170 4.38 -45.37 5.83
N ALA A 171 3.81 -46.48 6.28
CA ALA A 171 3.92 -47.79 5.64
C ALA A 171 2.94 -48.00 4.46
N GLN A 172 2.00 -47.06 4.20
CA GLN A 172 1.05 -47.20 3.10
C GLN A 172 1.65 -46.81 1.74
N PRO A 173 1.17 -47.39 0.62
CA PRO A 173 1.59 -46.99 -0.72
C PRO A 173 1.30 -45.51 -1.01
N LEU A 174 2.24 -44.84 -1.70
CA LEU A 174 2.11 -43.43 -2.10
C LEU A 174 0.85 -43.14 -2.92
N THR A 175 0.37 -44.11 -3.69
CA THR A 175 -0.86 -44.00 -4.51
C THR A 175 -2.12 -43.77 -3.69
N ARG A 176 -2.12 -44.14 -2.40
CA ARG A 176 -3.28 -44.00 -1.50
C ARG A 176 -3.18 -42.81 -0.55
N GLN A 177 -2.11 -42.00 -0.62
CA GLN A 177 -1.94 -40.84 0.28
C GLN A 177 -3.10 -39.84 0.20
N ALA A 178 -3.67 -39.64 -0.99
CA ALA A 178 -4.83 -38.77 -1.18
C ALA A 178 -6.05 -39.24 -0.37
N GLU A 179 -6.30 -40.55 -0.32
CA GLU A 179 -7.41 -41.14 0.44
C GLU A 179 -7.24 -40.87 1.94
N PHE A 180 -6.04 -41.11 2.48
CA PHE A 180 -5.76 -40.87 3.90
C PHE A 180 -5.81 -39.37 4.24
N SER A 181 -5.19 -38.51 3.44
CA SER A 181 -5.25 -37.06 3.63
C SER A 181 -6.70 -36.56 3.64
N SER A 182 -7.56 -37.04 2.73
CA SER A 182 -8.97 -36.63 2.67
C SER A 182 -9.76 -37.07 3.90
N ALA A 183 -9.53 -38.29 4.40
CA ALA A 183 -10.21 -38.80 5.58
C ALA A 183 -9.82 -38.03 6.85
N PHE A 184 -8.55 -37.69 7.00
CA PHE A 184 -8.06 -36.90 8.14
C PHE A 184 -8.50 -35.43 8.05
N ALA A 185 -8.52 -34.84 6.85
CA ALA A 185 -9.04 -33.49 6.64
C ALA A 185 -10.53 -33.41 6.99
N GLN A 186 -11.33 -34.38 6.51
CA GLN A 186 -12.75 -34.46 6.83
C GLN A 186 -12.98 -34.62 8.34
N TRP A 187 -12.20 -35.47 9.00
CA TRP A 187 -12.28 -35.66 10.44
C TRP A 187 -11.96 -34.38 11.24
N LEU A 188 -10.96 -33.60 10.81
CA LEU A 188 -10.64 -32.32 11.45
C LEU A 188 -11.76 -31.27 11.29
N VAL A 189 -12.41 -31.26 10.12
CA VAL A 189 -13.55 -30.37 9.82
C VAL A 189 -14.80 -30.78 10.60
N ASP A 190 -15.09 -32.08 10.67
CA ASP A 190 -16.28 -32.60 11.35
C ASP A 190 -16.18 -32.49 12.89
N LEU A 191 -14.96 -32.35 13.42
CA LEU A 191 -14.70 -32.40 14.86
C LEU A 191 -13.95 -31.14 15.34
N PRO A 192 -14.67 -30.00 15.48
CA PRO A 192 -14.09 -28.71 15.89
C PRO A 192 -13.42 -28.74 17.28
N GLU A 193 -13.80 -29.69 18.14
CA GLU A 193 -13.29 -29.84 19.51
C GLU A 193 -11.87 -30.46 19.61
N LEU A 194 -11.29 -30.91 18.49
CA LEU A 194 -9.93 -31.49 18.48
C LEU A 194 -8.90 -30.51 19.07
N PRO A 195 -7.89 -30.98 19.83
CA PRO A 195 -6.88 -30.09 20.41
C PRO A 195 -6.03 -29.37 19.35
N ASP A 196 -5.75 -28.08 19.54
CA ASP A 196 -5.01 -27.26 18.56
C ASP A 196 -3.59 -27.78 18.29
N HIS A 197 -2.88 -28.23 19.33
CA HIS A 197 -1.55 -28.84 19.14
C HIS A 197 -1.59 -30.07 18.21
N PHE A 198 -2.69 -30.82 18.25
CA PHE A 198 -2.87 -32.00 17.41
C PHE A 198 -3.27 -31.64 15.98
N ALA A 199 -4.11 -30.62 15.80
CA ALA A 199 -4.41 -30.06 14.47
C ALA A 199 -3.13 -29.53 13.78
N THR A 200 -2.22 -28.93 14.55
CA THR A 200 -0.89 -28.51 14.07
C THR A 200 -0.06 -29.71 13.59
N THR A 201 -0.03 -30.77 14.41
CA THR A 201 0.69 -32.01 14.10
C THR A 201 0.17 -32.67 12.80
N LEU A 202 -1.14 -32.65 12.58
CA LEU A 202 -1.74 -33.16 11.34
C LEU A 202 -1.37 -32.29 10.12
N ASN A 203 -1.39 -30.97 10.28
CA ASN A 203 -0.98 -30.05 9.21
C ASN A 203 0.50 -30.20 8.86
N GLU A 204 1.39 -30.40 9.83
CA GLU A 204 2.81 -30.67 9.59
C GLU A 204 3.03 -31.98 8.84
N HIS A 205 2.25 -33.02 9.17
CA HIS A 205 2.37 -34.32 8.52
C HIS A 205 1.84 -34.32 7.07
N PHE A 206 0.67 -33.72 6.84
CA PHE A 206 0.02 -33.74 5.52
C PHE A 206 0.32 -32.49 4.65
N GLY A 207 0.91 -31.44 5.21
CA GLY A 207 1.31 -30.23 4.47
C GLY A 207 0.15 -29.38 3.95
N TRP A 208 -1.03 -29.41 4.60
CA TRP A 208 -2.26 -28.80 4.07
C TRP A 208 -2.19 -27.29 3.81
N GLN A 209 -1.42 -26.53 4.61
CA GLN A 209 -1.25 -25.08 4.41
C GLN A 209 -0.05 -24.69 3.51
N GLY A 210 0.85 -25.63 3.22
CA GLY A 210 2.12 -25.36 2.53
C GLY A 210 2.17 -25.73 1.06
N ASP A 211 1.20 -26.52 0.57
CA ASP A 211 1.26 -27.12 -0.77
C ASP A 211 0.03 -26.76 -1.63
N PHE A 212 0.27 -26.27 -2.85
CA PHE A 212 -0.76 -26.05 -3.87
C PHE A 212 -1.40 -27.37 -4.35
N ARG A 213 -0.83 -28.52 -3.98
CA ARG A 213 -1.35 -29.85 -4.30
C ARG A 213 -2.53 -30.27 -3.42
N THR A 214 -2.74 -29.64 -2.25
CA THR A 214 -3.83 -30.03 -1.34
C THR A 214 -5.20 -29.99 -2.03
N GLU A 215 -5.49 -28.94 -2.80
CA GLU A 215 -6.74 -28.82 -3.55
C GLU A 215 -6.92 -29.95 -4.59
N ARG A 216 -5.82 -30.41 -5.20
CA ARG A 216 -5.83 -31.54 -6.15
C ARG A 216 -5.98 -32.90 -5.46
N LEU A 217 -5.55 -33.03 -4.20
CA LEU A 217 -5.53 -34.30 -3.47
C LEU A 217 -6.85 -34.59 -2.74
N ILE A 218 -7.44 -33.59 -2.08
CA ILE A 218 -8.65 -33.76 -1.26
C ILE A 218 -9.91 -33.12 -1.88
N GLY A 219 -9.75 -32.39 -2.99
CA GLY A 219 -10.83 -31.70 -3.70
C GLY A 219 -11.11 -30.28 -3.17
N PRO A 220 -11.70 -29.40 -4.01
CA PRO A 220 -11.79 -27.96 -3.73
C PRO A 220 -12.73 -27.63 -2.55
N ALA A 221 -13.86 -28.33 -2.44
CA ALA A 221 -14.83 -28.07 -1.37
C ALA A 221 -14.27 -28.41 0.02
N LEU A 222 -13.62 -29.57 0.15
CA LEU A 222 -13.02 -29.99 1.41
C LEU A 222 -11.76 -29.18 1.73
N ALA A 223 -10.95 -28.83 0.73
CA ALA A 223 -9.81 -27.94 0.92
C ALA A 223 -10.24 -26.57 1.45
N HIS A 224 -11.34 -26.01 0.94
CA HIS A 224 -11.86 -24.74 1.44
C HIS A 224 -12.38 -24.86 2.88
N ALA A 225 -13.20 -25.88 3.19
CA ALA A 225 -13.70 -26.11 4.54
C ALA A 225 -12.58 -26.36 5.56
N LEU A 226 -11.54 -27.11 5.15
CA LEU A 226 -10.34 -27.32 5.94
C LEU A 226 -9.58 -26.02 6.17
N GLN A 227 -9.40 -25.20 5.13
CA GLN A 227 -8.76 -23.89 5.25
C GLN A 227 -9.53 -22.96 6.20
N GLU A 228 -10.86 -22.95 6.15
CA GLU A 228 -11.70 -22.19 7.08
C GLU A 228 -11.52 -22.70 8.52
N ALA A 229 -11.68 -24.01 8.74
CA ALA A 229 -11.50 -24.63 10.05
C ALA A 229 -10.09 -24.42 10.63
N MET A 230 -9.07 -24.42 9.77
CA MET A 230 -7.69 -24.15 10.18
C MET A 230 -7.42 -22.66 10.38
N ALA A 231 -8.02 -21.75 9.61
CA ALA A 231 -7.85 -20.31 9.77
C ALA A 231 -8.55 -19.79 11.04
N GLU A 232 -9.63 -20.44 11.48
CA GLU A 232 -10.26 -20.18 12.78
C GLU A 232 -9.36 -20.59 13.95
N ARG A 233 -8.67 -21.72 13.84
CA ARG A 233 -7.77 -22.25 14.88
C ARG A 233 -6.37 -21.60 14.88
N PHE A 234 -5.82 -21.33 13.70
CA PHE A 234 -4.48 -20.77 13.48
C PHE A 234 -4.58 -19.55 12.57
N PRO A 235 -4.90 -18.37 13.11
CA PRO A 235 -4.88 -17.16 12.31
C PRO A 235 -3.46 -16.95 11.76
N PRO A 236 -3.29 -16.61 10.46
CA PRO A 236 -1.96 -16.42 9.90
C PRO A 236 -1.16 -15.38 10.70
N PRO A 237 0.17 -15.46 10.74
CA PRO A 237 0.98 -14.41 11.34
C PRO A 237 0.70 -13.08 10.61
N VAL A 238 0.56 -12.00 11.38
CA VAL A 238 0.32 -10.67 10.80
C VAL A 238 1.63 -10.17 10.20
N ASP A 239 1.58 -9.74 8.94
CA ASP A 239 2.74 -9.16 8.24
C ASP A 239 3.34 -8.01 9.08
N PRO A 240 4.66 -8.04 9.37
CA PRO A 240 5.33 -6.98 10.12
C PRO A 240 5.14 -5.58 9.50
N GLY A 241 4.94 -5.47 8.17
CA GLY A 241 4.59 -4.22 7.51
C GLY A 241 3.25 -3.64 7.97
N ILE A 242 2.25 -4.49 8.20
CA ILE A 242 0.93 -4.07 8.70
C ILE A 242 1.04 -3.64 10.17
N VAL A 243 1.85 -4.33 10.97
CA VAL A 243 2.11 -3.96 12.37
C VAL A 243 2.78 -2.58 12.44
N ALA A 244 3.77 -2.31 11.60
CA ALA A 244 4.44 -1.01 11.53
C ALA A 244 3.48 0.12 11.14
N VAL A 245 2.57 -0.13 10.19
CA VAL A 245 1.53 0.84 9.79
C VAL A 245 0.50 1.06 10.90
N ALA A 246 0.18 0.02 11.69
CA ALA A 246 -0.77 0.10 12.79
C ALA A 246 -0.16 0.64 14.11
N ASP A 247 1.17 0.78 14.20
CA ASP A 247 1.89 1.16 15.43
C ASP A 247 1.31 2.42 16.13
N PRO A 248 1.03 3.55 15.45
CA PRO A 248 0.46 4.73 16.11
C PRO A 248 -0.89 4.43 16.78
N LEU A 249 -1.71 3.60 16.14
CA LEU A 249 -3.03 3.22 16.62
C LEU A 249 -2.95 2.27 17.81
N LEU A 250 -2.02 1.30 17.76
CA LEU A 250 -1.76 0.38 18.87
C LEU A 250 -1.24 1.10 20.12
N ARG A 251 -0.35 2.09 19.95
CA ARG A 251 0.16 2.88 21.07
C ARG A 251 -0.91 3.77 21.72
N VAL A 252 -1.84 4.32 20.94
CA VAL A 252 -2.99 5.07 21.48
C VAL A 252 -3.92 4.15 22.27
N ALA A 253 -4.20 2.96 21.74
CA ALA A 253 -4.97 1.95 22.47
C ALA A 253 -4.26 1.51 23.76
N ARG A 254 -2.93 1.38 23.73
CA ARG A 254 -2.12 1.12 24.93
C ARG A 254 -2.22 2.25 25.96
N LEU A 255 -2.25 3.52 25.54
CA LEU A 255 -2.47 4.62 26.48
C LEU A 255 -3.83 4.53 27.17
N LEU A 256 -4.86 4.09 26.46
CA LEU A 256 -6.19 3.86 27.02
C LEU A 256 -6.19 2.69 28.01
N SER A 257 -5.53 1.57 27.69
CA SER A 257 -5.43 0.43 28.61
C SER A 257 -4.62 0.74 29.87
N LEU A 258 -3.63 1.64 29.78
CA LEU A 258 -2.87 2.17 30.92
C LEU A 258 -3.65 3.22 31.74
N GLY A 259 -4.92 3.49 31.44
CA GLY A 259 -5.73 4.50 32.13
C GLY A 259 -5.34 5.95 31.86
N ARG A 260 -4.46 6.21 30.88
CA ARG A 260 -3.96 7.55 30.53
C ARG A 260 -4.85 8.21 29.46
N ALA A 261 -6.17 8.24 29.72
CA ALA A 261 -7.19 8.69 28.76
C ALA A 261 -6.97 10.12 28.26
N TRP A 262 -6.48 11.03 29.12
CA TRP A 262 -6.19 12.41 28.71
C TRP A 262 -5.05 12.47 27.68
N ARG A 263 -3.97 11.70 27.86
CA ARG A 263 -2.86 11.64 26.89
C ARG A 263 -3.31 11.00 25.60
N ALA A 264 -4.10 9.93 25.68
CA ALA A 264 -4.70 9.29 24.51
C ALA A 264 -5.58 10.27 23.73
N LEU A 265 -6.39 11.08 24.42
CA LEU A 265 -7.22 12.12 23.81
C LEU A 265 -6.38 13.20 23.14
N TRP A 266 -5.29 13.66 23.76
CA TRP A 266 -4.41 14.65 23.14
C TRP A 266 -3.68 14.10 21.92
N VAL A 267 -3.09 12.91 22.01
CA VAL A 267 -2.44 12.28 20.84
C VAL A 267 -3.48 12.06 19.75
N ALA A 268 -4.66 11.53 20.10
CA ALA A 268 -5.77 11.41 19.18
C ALA A 268 -6.19 12.76 18.59
N PHE A 269 -6.17 13.85 19.36
CA PHE A 269 -6.43 15.20 18.88
C PHE A 269 -5.37 15.67 17.89
N LEU A 270 -4.10 15.31 18.03
CA LEU A 270 -3.02 15.72 17.13
C LEU A 270 -3.05 14.96 15.80
N ILE A 271 -3.20 13.64 15.83
CA ILE A 271 -3.14 12.74 14.65
C ILE A 271 -4.50 12.08 14.31
N GLN A 272 -5.60 12.75 14.65
CA GLN A 272 -6.97 12.24 14.51
C GLN A 272 -7.30 11.63 13.13
N PRO A 273 -6.98 12.29 12.00
CA PRO A 273 -7.42 11.82 10.68
C PRO A 273 -6.69 10.55 10.30
N THR A 274 -5.37 10.51 10.52
CA THR A 274 -4.52 9.35 10.28
C THR A 274 -4.99 8.15 11.09
N LEU A 275 -5.26 8.31 12.39
CA LEU A 275 -5.76 7.23 13.23
C LEU A 275 -7.13 6.72 12.77
N THR A 276 -8.01 7.62 12.33
CA THR A 276 -9.35 7.25 11.85
C THR A 276 -9.28 6.51 10.52
N GLN A 277 -8.40 6.94 9.61
CA GLN A 277 -8.16 6.29 8.34
C GLN A 277 -7.52 4.91 8.52
N LEU A 278 -6.55 4.78 9.43
CA LEU A 278 -5.96 3.49 9.80
C LEU A 278 -6.99 2.55 10.42
N GLN A 279 -7.83 3.04 11.34
CA GLN A 279 -8.91 2.25 11.95
C GLN A 279 -9.90 1.74 10.90
N ALA A 280 -10.31 2.60 9.97
CA ALA A 280 -11.23 2.25 8.89
C ALA A 280 -10.60 1.30 7.87
N GLY A 281 -9.31 1.49 7.54
CA GLY A 281 -8.58 0.69 6.55
C GLY A 281 -8.25 -0.73 7.02
N LEU A 282 -7.92 -0.90 8.31
CA LEU A 282 -7.63 -2.22 8.89
C LEU A 282 -8.92 -3.02 9.14
N GLY A 283 -10.01 -2.35 9.51
CA GLY A 283 -11.28 -2.99 9.85
C GLY A 283 -11.25 -3.79 11.17
N PRO A 284 -12.41 -4.19 11.69
CA PRO A 284 -12.53 -4.75 13.05
C PRO A 284 -11.89 -6.14 13.20
N ALA A 285 -11.80 -6.93 12.13
CA ALA A 285 -11.17 -8.25 12.16
C ALA A 285 -9.65 -8.16 12.25
N MET A 286 -9.01 -7.30 11.45
CA MET A 286 -7.56 -7.11 11.52
C MET A 286 -7.13 -6.47 12.84
N LEU A 287 -7.91 -5.51 13.36
CA LEU A 287 -7.63 -4.92 14.67
C LEU A 287 -7.63 -5.97 15.78
N ARG A 288 -8.56 -6.93 15.77
CA ARG A 288 -8.55 -8.07 16.70
C ARG A 288 -7.28 -8.91 16.56
N ARG A 289 -6.85 -9.19 15.33
CA ARG A 289 -5.60 -9.93 15.04
C ARG A 289 -4.35 -9.18 15.52
N LEU A 290 -4.40 -7.86 15.60
CA LEU A 290 -3.35 -7.02 16.17
C LEU A 290 -3.42 -6.92 17.71
N GLY A 291 -4.27 -7.72 18.37
CA GLY A 291 -4.41 -7.73 19.84
C GLY A 291 -5.36 -6.66 20.40
N LEU A 292 -6.15 -5.99 19.56
CA LEU A 292 -7.16 -5.03 20.01
C LEU A 292 -8.51 -5.73 20.20
N GLU A 293 -8.78 -6.10 21.44
CA GLU A 293 -10.07 -6.62 21.87
C GLU A 293 -11.23 -5.68 21.57
N LEU A 294 -12.46 -6.22 21.46
CA LEU A 294 -13.66 -5.44 21.12
C LEU A 294 -13.81 -4.21 22.00
N GLY A 295 -13.62 -4.34 23.32
CA GLY A 295 -13.70 -3.23 24.28
C GLY A 295 -12.68 -2.12 24.03
N ALA A 296 -11.43 -2.49 23.69
CA ALA A 296 -10.39 -1.54 23.34
C ALA A 296 -10.71 -0.81 22.03
N GLN A 297 -11.29 -1.51 21.05
CA GLN A 297 -11.73 -0.89 19.79
C GLN A 297 -12.84 0.15 20.02
N THR A 298 -13.81 -0.14 20.90
CA THR A 298 -14.89 0.80 21.24
C THR A 298 -14.34 2.03 21.96
N ALA A 299 -13.46 1.84 22.95
CA ALA A 299 -12.82 2.93 23.69
C ALA A 299 -11.97 3.82 22.77
N LEU A 300 -11.23 3.21 21.83
CA LEU A 300 -10.47 3.91 20.82
C LEU A 300 -11.38 4.73 19.90
N ARG A 301 -12.46 4.14 19.39
CA ARG A 301 -13.43 4.82 18.52
C ARG A 301 -14.06 6.03 19.21
N GLU A 302 -14.48 5.89 20.46
CA GLU A 302 -15.03 7.00 21.24
C GLU A 302 -13.99 8.09 21.50
N THR A 303 -12.74 7.72 21.76
CA THR A 303 -11.64 8.68 21.93
C THR A 303 -11.37 9.44 20.63
N LEU A 304 -11.37 8.77 19.47
CA LEU A 304 -11.22 9.40 18.16
C LEU A 304 -12.38 10.33 17.83
N LYS A 305 -13.61 9.95 18.18
CA LYS A 305 -14.80 10.79 18.02
C LYS A 305 -14.72 12.04 18.89
N ARG A 306 -14.30 11.92 20.15
CA ARG A 306 -14.08 13.06 21.04
C ARG A 306 -12.95 13.96 20.52
N ALA A 307 -11.86 13.37 20.05
CA ALA A 307 -10.74 14.09 19.42
C ALA A 307 -11.20 14.89 18.17
N PHE A 308 -12.07 14.31 17.35
CA PHE A 308 -12.65 15.00 16.21
C PHE A 308 -13.48 16.23 16.63
N TRP A 309 -14.41 16.05 17.57
CA TRP A 309 -15.26 17.15 18.04
C TRP A 309 -14.49 18.24 18.78
N THR A 310 -13.45 17.86 19.54
CA THR A 310 -12.56 18.84 20.19
C THR A 310 -11.77 19.64 19.16
N ARG A 311 -11.23 19.02 18.09
CA ARG A 311 -10.63 19.74 16.96
C ARG A 311 -11.63 20.70 16.31
N ALA A 312 -12.84 20.23 16.00
CA ALA A 312 -13.87 21.06 15.40
C ALA A 312 -14.24 22.26 16.29
N GLY A 313 -14.36 22.05 17.60
CA GLY A 313 -14.61 23.11 18.57
C GLY A 313 -13.48 24.12 18.67
N VAL A 314 -12.21 23.68 18.71
CA VAL A 314 -11.04 24.58 18.71
C VAL A 314 -10.98 25.39 17.42
N CYS A 315 -11.22 24.77 16.26
CA CYS A 315 -11.29 25.49 14.99
C CYS A 315 -12.42 26.53 14.99
N ALA A 316 -13.61 26.17 15.48
CA ALA A 316 -14.74 27.09 15.59
C ALA A 316 -14.43 28.26 16.53
N LEU A 317 -13.75 28.02 17.66
CA LEU A 317 -13.31 29.07 18.58
C LEU A 317 -12.27 30.00 17.95
N LEU A 318 -11.31 29.48 17.19
CA LEU A 318 -10.31 30.29 16.48
C LEU A 318 -10.97 31.17 15.41
N VAL A 319 -11.89 30.59 14.62
CA VAL A 319 -12.64 31.34 13.61
C VAL A 319 -13.52 32.41 14.26
N GLY A 320 -14.26 32.06 15.32
CA GLY A 320 -15.10 33.00 16.06
C GLY A 320 -14.31 34.10 16.75
N GLY A 321 -13.15 33.77 17.33
CA GLY A 321 -12.22 34.73 17.91
C GLY A 321 -11.65 35.69 16.87
N GLY A 322 -11.29 35.19 15.69
CA GLY A 322 -10.87 36.01 14.56
C GLY A 322 -11.98 36.95 14.08
N ALA A 323 -13.20 36.44 13.92
CA ALA A 323 -14.37 37.25 13.57
C ALA A 323 -14.66 38.33 14.62
N TRP A 324 -14.49 38.02 15.91
CA TRP A 324 -14.67 38.97 17.01
C TRP A 324 -13.62 40.06 17.03
N LEU A 325 -12.33 39.69 16.93
CA LEU A 325 -11.23 40.65 16.86
C LEU A 325 -11.41 41.64 15.71
N ASN A 326 -11.98 41.13 14.63
CA ASN A 326 -12.25 41.89 13.44
C ASN A 326 -13.46 42.83 13.57
N ALA A 327 -14.63 42.29 13.92
CA ALA A 327 -15.86 43.06 13.95
C ALA A 327 -15.94 44.00 15.17
N ARG A 328 -15.20 43.69 16.25
CA ARG A 328 -15.31 44.32 17.58
C ARG A 328 -16.72 44.35 18.15
N ASP A 329 -17.63 43.60 17.55
CA ASP A 329 -19.04 43.42 17.89
C ASP A 329 -19.36 41.92 17.86
N VAL A 330 -19.97 41.42 18.93
CA VAL A 330 -20.23 39.98 19.11
C VAL A 330 -21.33 39.49 18.15
N GLY A 331 -22.33 40.31 17.85
CA GLY A 331 -23.42 39.96 16.94
C GLY A 331 -22.93 39.85 15.50
N VAL A 332 -22.15 40.82 15.04
CA VAL A 332 -21.53 40.80 13.70
C VAL A 332 -20.54 39.64 13.59
N ALA A 333 -19.71 39.40 14.61
CA ALA A 333 -18.79 38.27 14.64
C ALA A 333 -19.51 36.91 14.56
N PHE A 334 -20.65 36.77 15.24
CA PHE A 334 -21.46 35.56 15.17
C PHE A 334 -22.05 35.33 13.77
N ILE A 335 -22.64 36.38 13.17
CA ILE A 335 -23.21 36.31 11.81
C ILE A 335 -22.12 35.97 10.79
N GLN A 336 -20.95 36.58 10.90
CA GLN A 336 -19.78 36.23 10.09
C GLN A 336 -19.44 34.75 10.32
N THR A 337 -19.18 34.32 11.55
CA THR A 337 -18.84 32.90 11.83
C THR A 337 -19.87 31.89 11.29
N ALA A 338 -21.17 32.21 11.36
CA ALA A 338 -22.23 31.38 10.80
C ALA A 338 -22.21 31.35 9.26
N TYR A 339 -22.09 32.50 8.60
CA TYR A 339 -21.92 32.59 7.15
C TYR A 339 -20.73 31.76 6.66
N TRP A 340 -19.63 31.82 7.42
CA TRP A 340 -18.37 31.12 7.14
C TRP A 340 -18.53 29.60 7.21
N ALA A 341 -19.19 29.12 8.25
CA ALA A 341 -19.49 27.71 8.42
C ALA A 341 -20.39 27.19 7.29
N VAL A 342 -21.41 27.96 6.90
CA VAL A 342 -22.33 27.59 5.81
C VAL A 342 -21.62 27.60 4.46
N ALA A 343 -20.87 28.65 4.12
CA ALA A 343 -20.13 28.75 2.86
C ALA A 343 -19.09 27.64 2.72
N THR A 344 -18.31 27.37 3.79
CA THR A 344 -17.33 26.29 3.82
C THR A 344 -18.02 24.92 3.70
N GLY A 345 -19.15 24.73 4.39
CA GLY A 345 -19.95 23.51 4.30
C GLY A 345 -20.48 23.27 2.88
N LEU A 346 -21.00 24.30 2.22
CA LEU A 346 -21.50 24.23 0.85
C LEU A 346 -20.37 23.95 -0.15
N MET A 347 -19.22 24.61 -0.03
CA MET A 347 -18.05 24.36 -0.87
C MET A 347 -17.47 22.97 -0.66
N THR A 348 -17.52 22.45 0.57
CA THR A 348 -17.12 21.08 0.87
C THR A 348 -18.11 20.09 0.24
N LEU A 349 -19.42 20.32 0.37
CA LEU A 349 -20.45 19.49 -0.25
C LEU A 349 -20.32 19.46 -1.78
N LEU A 350 -20.17 20.62 -2.42
CA LEU A 350 -19.90 20.72 -3.85
C LEU A 350 -18.61 19.99 -4.24
N GLY A 351 -17.56 20.11 -3.42
CA GLY A 351 -16.30 19.41 -3.61
C GLY A 351 -16.44 17.88 -3.50
N VAL A 352 -17.24 17.39 -2.56
CA VAL A 352 -17.60 15.96 -2.44
C VAL A 352 -18.33 15.49 -3.69
N LEU A 353 -19.34 16.23 -4.14
CA LEU A 353 -20.14 15.86 -5.32
C LEU A 353 -19.27 15.85 -6.59
N ALA A 354 -18.46 16.89 -6.80
CA ALA A 354 -17.56 16.97 -7.95
C ALA A 354 -16.46 15.89 -7.91
N GLY A 355 -15.85 15.68 -6.74
CA GLY A 355 -14.83 14.66 -6.54
C GLY A 355 -15.36 13.23 -6.71
N ALA A 356 -16.56 12.95 -6.18
CA ALA A 356 -17.26 11.68 -6.40
C ALA A 356 -17.56 11.49 -7.89
N PHE A 357 -18.16 12.48 -8.54
CA PHE A 357 -18.46 12.43 -9.97
C PHE A 357 -17.22 12.13 -10.82
N LEU A 358 -16.09 12.79 -10.55
CA LEU A 358 -14.86 12.62 -11.32
C LEU A 358 -14.10 11.33 -11.01
N ASN A 359 -14.24 10.77 -9.79
CA ASN A 359 -13.55 9.54 -9.40
C ASN A 359 -14.35 8.26 -9.66
N THR A 360 -15.65 8.26 -9.38
CA THR A 360 -16.50 7.07 -9.59
C THR A 360 -17.19 7.08 -10.95
N GLY A 361 -17.24 8.23 -11.61
CA GLY A 361 -18.06 8.43 -12.80
C GLY A 361 -19.55 8.51 -12.48
N PRO A 362 -20.40 8.81 -13.46
CA PRO A 362 -21.84 8.70 -13.29
C PRO A 362 -22.21 7.24 -13.03
N THR A 363 -22.83 7.00 -11.89
CA THR A 363 -23.40 5.70 -11.53
C THR A 363 -24.90 5.76 -11.78
N LEU A 364 -25.38 5.04 -12.79
CA LEU A 364 -26.80 4.86 -13.03
C LEU A 364 -27.22 3.54 -12.37
N GLN A 365 -28.13 3.62 -11.42
CA GLN A 365 -28.74 2.43 -10.81
C GLN A 365 -30.00 2.10 -11.62
N VAL A 366 -29.94 1.06 -12.44
CA VAL A 366 -31.07 0.58 -13.25
C VAL A 366 -31.49 -0.77 -12.67
N GLY A 367 -32.57 -0.77 -11.86
CA GLY A 367 -32.97 -1.94 -11.07
C GLY A 367 -31.94 -2.28 -9.99
N GLU A 368 -31.57 -3.56 -9.86
CA GLU A 368 -30.52 -4.01 -8.92
C GLU A 368 -29.09 -3.80 -9.44
N ARG A 369 -28.91 -3.45 -10.72
CA ARG A 369 -27.59 -3.31 -11.34
C ARG A 369 -27.11 -1.87 -11.28
N ARG A 370 -25.92 -1.67 -10.71
CA ARG A 370 -25.17 -0.40 -10.78
C ARG A 370 -24.30 -0.38 -12.03
N LEU A 371 -24.67 0.43 -13.01
CA LEU A 371 -23.84 0.74 -14.18
C LEU A 371 -22.98 1.97 -13.85
N ALA A 372 -21.68 1.75 -13.64
CA ALA A 372 -20.70 2.82 -13.44
C ALA A 372 -19.82 2.94 -14.69
N LEU A 373 -19.69 4.15 -15.26
CA LEU A 373 -18.68 4.39 -16.30
C LEU A 373 -17.29 4.25 -15.68
N PRO A 374 -16.39 3.41 -16.22
CA PRO A 374 -15.11 3.08 -15.59
C PRO A 374 -14.04 4.17 -15.84
N LEU A 375 -14.38 5.44 -15.55
CA LEU A 375 -13.48 6.60 -15.67
C LEU A 375 -12.17 6.37 -14.89
N ALA A 376 -12.23 5.69 -13.74
CA ALA A 376 -11.06 5.32 -12.95
C ALA A 376 -10.11 4.33 -13.65
N ARG A 377 -10.63 3.36 -14.41
CA ARG A 377 -9.78 2.38 -15.16
C ARG A 377 -9.14 3.03 -16.37
N TRP A 378 -9.87 3.93 -17.03
CA TRP A 378 -9.33 4.70 -18.15
C TRP A 378 -8.20 5.64 -17.70
N ARG A 379 -8.27 6.19 -16.48
CA ARG A 379 -7.31 7.15 -15.90
C ARG A 379 -5.97 6.54 -15.39
N GLN A 380 -5.59 5.34 -15.85
CA GLN A 380 -4.39 4.63 -15.38
C GLN A 380 -3.08 4.99 -16.10
N GLN A 381 -3.13 5.64 -17.27
CA GLN A 381 -1.91 5.90 -18.05
C GLN A 381 -1.01 6.99 -17.44
N ARG A 382 0.30 6.82 -17.61
CA ARG A 382 1.35 7.70 -17.04
C ARG A 382 1.34 9.11 -17.62
N LEU A 383 0.92 9.28 -18.89
CA LEU A 383 0.95 10.57 -19.60
C LEU A 383 -0.29 11.44 -19.39
N GLN A 384 -1.37 10.89 -18.84
CA GLN A 384 -2.65 11.58 -18.69
C GLN A 384 -2.59 12.90 -17.93
N PRO A 385 -1.94 13.04 -16.77
CA PRO A 385 -1.97 14.32 -16.06
C PRO A 385 -1.29 15.43 -16.87
N GLY A 386 -0.23 15.11 -17.63
CA GLY A 386 0.38 16.06 -18.57
C GLY A 386 -0.56 16.45 -19.72
N LEU A 387 -1.26 15.48 -20.31
CA LEU A 387 -2.24 15.73 -21.38
C LEU A 387 -3.43 16.58 -20.89
N GLY A 388 -3.95 16.30 -19.70
CA GLY A 388 -5.06 17.07 -19.14
C GLY A 388 -4.65 18.51 -18.82
N LEU A 389 -3.43 18.73 -18.33
CA LEU A 389 -2.86 20.07 -18.16
C LEU A 389 -2.70 20.80 -19.50
N ALA A 390 -2.20 20.12 -20.53
CA ALA A 390 -2.09 20.69 -21.87
C ALA A 390 -3.46 21.10 -22.43
N TRP A 391 -4.50 20.30 -22.22
CA TRP A 391 -5.88 20.64 -22.63
C TRP A 391 -6.47 21.81 -21.84
N LEU A 392 -6.15 21.96 -20.55
CA LEU A 392 -6.57 23.11 -19.76
C LEU A 392 -5.89 24.41 -20.22
N LEU A 393 -4.59 24.36 -20.52
CA LEU A 393 -3.86 25.50 -21.08
C LEU A 393 -4.36 25.85 -22.50
N PHE A 394 -4.67 24.84 -23.31
CA PHE A 394 -5.29 25.05 -24.62
C PHE A 394 -6.69 25.68 -24.49
N ALA A 395 -7.51 25.23 -23.54
CA ALA A 395 -8.79 25.87 -23.23
C ALA A 395 -8.62 27.33 -22.81
N ALA A 396 -7.63 27.63 -21.96
CA ALA A 396 -7.31 29.01 -21.58
C ALA A 396 -6.93 29.88 -22.79
N TRP A 397 -6.17 29.32 -23.75
CA TRP A 397 -5.83 30.00 -24.99
C TRP A 397 -7.06 30.22 -25.90
N LEU A 398 -7.95 29.23 -26.04
CA LEU A 398 -9.21 29.38 -26.78
C LEU A 398 -10.11 30.46 -26.17
N ALA A 399 -10.19 30.52 -24.83
CA ALA A 399 -10.91 31.58 -24.13
C ALA A 399 -10.32 32.98 -24.41
N ALA A 400 -8.99 33.07 -24.59
CA ALA A 400 -8.34 34.33 -24.93
C ALA A 400 -8.72 34.81 -26.34
N LEU A 401 -8.83 33.89 -27.31
CA LEU A 401 -9.28 34.18 -28.66
C LEU A 401 -10.76 34.61 -28.71
N GLY A 402 -11.62 33.99 -27.91
CA GLY A 402 -13.05 34.34 -27.84
C GLY A 402 -13.35 35.64 -27.11
N GLY A 403 -12.49 36.05 -26.17
CA GLY A 403 -12.66 37.26 -25.34
C GLY A 403 -12.24 38.57 -25.99
N GLY A 404 -11.81 38.55 -27.26
CA GLY A 404 -11.42 39.76 -27.99
C GLY A 404 -10.08 40.36 -27.55
N ALA A 405 -9.21 39.58 -26.88
CA ALA A 405 -7.81 39.98 -26.72
C ALA A 405 -7.24 40.24 -28.13
N SER A 406 -6.52 41.34 -28.31
CA SER A 406 -5.89 41.78 -29.57
C SER A 406 -4.72 40.88 -30.00
N ILE A 407 -5.00 39.58 -30.06
CA ILE A 407 -4.11 38.54 -30.54
C ILE A 407 -4.50 38.34 -32.00
N ASP A 408 -3.81 39.00 -32.94
CA ASP A 408 -3.95 38.70 -34.37
C ASP A 408 -3.52 37.23 -34.59
N PRO A 409 -4.45 36.30 -34.85
CA PRO A 409 -4.11 34.89 -34.89
C PRO A 409 -3.38 34.58 -36.21
N PRO A 410 -2.14 34.06 -36.22
CA PRO A 410 -1.41 33.84 -37.47
C PRO A 410 -2.13 32.80 -38.36
N GLY A 411 -2.62 33.24 -39.52
CA GLY A 411 -3.20 32.40 -40.57
C GLY A 411 -4.71 32.55 -40.72
N HIS A 412 -5.17 33.49 -41.54
CA HIS A 412 -6.58 33.89 -41.64
C HIS A 412 -7.29 33.30 -42.86
N GLY A 413 -8.46 32.71 -42.61
CA GLY A 413 -9.47 32.40 -43.62
C GLY A 413 -10.68 31.71 -42.98
N LEU A 414 -10.48 30.51 -42.43
CA LEU A 414 -11.57 29.70 -41.89
C LEU A 414 -11.86 29.97 -40.40
N LEU A 415 -10.84 30.22 -39.58
CA LEU A 415 -11.01 30.38 -38.13
C LEU A 415 -11.55 31.76 -37.74
N ALA A 416 -11.31 32.81 -38.53
CA ALA A 416 -11.83 34.16 -38.31
C ALA A 416 -13.34 34.28 -38.59
N ALA A 417 -13.94 33.31 -39.27
CA ALA A 417 -15.37 33.28 -39.58
C ALA A 417 -16.24 32.68 -38.45
N LEU A 418 -15.61 32.09 -37.43
CA LEU A 418 -16.34 31.49 -36.32
C LEU A 418 -16.86 32.56 -35.35
N PRO A 419 -18.13 32.46 -34.92
CA PRO A 419 -18.69 33.41 -33.97
C PRO A 419 -18.04 33.27 -32.57
N PRO A 420 -17.97 34.33 -31.76
CA PRO A 420 -17.30 34.32 -30.45
C PRO A 420 -17.78 33.21 -29.49
N TRP A 421 -19.07 32.85 -29.55
CA TRP A 421 -19.63 31.78 -28.73
C TRP A 421 -19.05 30.39 -29.08
N ALA A 422 -18.59 30.17 -30.32
CA ALA A 422 -18.00 28.90 -30.72
C ALA A 422 -16.66 28.65 -30.01
N TRP A 423 -15.86 29.71 -29.85
CA TRP A 423 -14.62 29.68 -29.07
C TRP A 423 -14.88 29.43 -27.59
N ALA A 424 -15.91 30.05 -27.03
CA ALA A 424 -16.33 29.82 -25.65
C ALA A 424 -16.78 28.36 -25.41
N LEU A 425 -17.59 27.79 -26.31
CA LEU A 425 -18.00 26.38 -26.23
C LEU A 425 -16.82 25.42 -26.37
N ALA A 426 -15.90 25.68 -27.30
CA ALA A 426 -14.69 24.88 -27.47
C ALA A 426 -13.82 24.94 -26.19
N SER A 427 -13.61 26.13 -25.63
CA SER A 427 -12.91 26.32 -24.35
C SER A 427 -13.55 25.51 -23.23
N ILE A 428 -14.88 25.58 -23.06
CA ILE A 428 -15.61 24.81 -22.04
C ILE A 428 -15.42 23.29 -22.24
N GLY A 429 -15.51 22.82 -23.49
CA GLY A 429 -15.31 21.40 -23.83
C GLY A 429 -13.90 20.91 -23.48
N PHE A 430 -12.86 21.64 -23.90
CA PHE A 430 -11.47 21.30 -23.57
C PHE A 430 -11.15 21.46 -22.08
N ALA A 431 -11.74 22.45 -21.41
CA ALA A 431 -11.59 22.62 -19.97
C ALA A 431 -12.18 21.44 -19.19
N GLY A 432 -13.39 20.99 -19.55
CA GLY A 432 -14.03 19.82 -18.95
C GLY A 432 -13.24 18.53 -19.18
N ALA A 433 -12.77 18.32 -20.42
CA ALA A 433 -11.94 17.16 -20.76
C ALA A 433 -10.59 17.19 -20.03
N GLY A 434 -9.93 18.35 -20.00
CA GLY A 434 -8.65 18.54 -19.31
C GLY A 434 -8.76 18.32 -17.81
N LEU A 435 -9.81 18.87 -17.18
CA LEU A 435 -10.13 18.65 -15.76
C LEU A 435 -10.35 17.16 -15.46
N ALA A 436 -11.15 16.47 -16.27
CA ALA A 436 -11.43 15.04 -16.08
C ALA A 436 -10.17 14.17 -16.21
N VAL A 437 -9.27 14.51 -17.14
CA VAL A 437 -8.04 13.77 -17.40
C VAL A 437 -6.97 14.05 -16.34
N ALA A 438 -6.78 15.32 -15.94
CA ALA A 438 -5.78 15.74 -14.97
C ALA A 438 -6.19 15.56 -13.51
N TRP A 439 -7.47 15.24 -13.23
CA TRP A 439 -7.97 15.06 -11.86
C TRP A 439 -7.08 14.08 -11.06
N PRO A 440 -6.86 14.32 -9.76
CA PRO A 440 -6.13 13.39 -8.89
C PRO A 440 -6.90 12.07 -8.69
N ARG A 441 -6.17 10.99 -8.43
CA ARG A 441 -6.77 9.65 -8.23
C ARG A 441 -7.29 9.46 -6.82
N GLU A 442 -6.63 10.08 -5.86
CA GLU A 442 -7.00 9.99 -4.46
C GLU A 442 -8.18 10.91 -4.18
N ALA A 443 -9.23 10.36 -3.59
CA ALA A 443 -10.48 11.08 -3.36
C ALA A 443 -10.28 12.33 -2.49
N MET A 444 -9.39 12.25 -1.51
CA MET A 444 -9.05 13.36 -0.62
C MET A 444 -8.39 14.52 -1.38
N HIS A 445 -7.45 14.25 -2.29
CA HIS A 445 -6.85 15.31 -3.11
C HIS A 445 -7.90 15.97 -4.01
N GLY A 446 -8.74 15.17 -4.68
CA GLY A 446 -9.79 15.69 -5.55
C GLY A 446 -10.76 16.60 -4.80
N LEU A 447 -11.15 16.19 -3.59
CA LEU A 447 -12.01 16.95 -2.69
C LEU A 447 -11.38 18.29 -2.29
N VAL A 448 -10.12 18.27 -1.85
CA VAL A 448 -9.36 19.48 -1.51
C VAL A 448 -9.30 20.44 -2.69
N LEU A 449 -8.91 19.94 -3.87
CA LEU A 449 -8.82 20.75 -5.08
C LEU A 449 -10.18 21.33 -5.49
N ALA A 450 -11.25 20.53 -5.46
CA ALA A 450 -12.59 20.98 -5.82
C ALA A 450 -13.06 22.15 -4.95
N THR A 451 -12.76 22.11 -3.65
CA THR A 451 -13.12 23.16 -2.71
C THR A 451 -12.25 24.41 -2.85
N THR A 452 -10.99 24.28 -3.27
CA THR A 452 -10.08 25.43 -3.44
C THR A 452 -10.07 26.03 -4.84
N ALA A 453 -10.54 25.30 -5.86
CA ALA A 453 -10.50 25.72 -7.27
C ALA A 453 -11.15 27.08 -7.53
N PRO A 454 -12.36 27.39 -7.01
CA PRO A 454 -13.00 28.68 -7.30
C PRO A 454 -12.17 29.87 -6.82
N LEU A 455 -11.52 29.72 -5.66
CA LEU A 455 -10.73 30.77 -5.06
C LEU A 455 -9.35 30.93 -5.72
N ILE A 456 -8.70 29.83 -6.07
CA ILE A 456 -7.49 29.90 -6.89
C ILE A 456 -7.80 30.55 -8.24
N GLY A 457 -8.96 30.21 -8.84
CA GLY A 457 -9.45 30.88 -10.04
C GLY A 457 -9.60 32.39 -9.85
N TYR A 458 -10.21 32.82 -8.74
CA TYR A 458 -10.33 34.23 -8.38
C TYR A 458 -8.97 34.93 -8.19
N PHE A 459 -7.99 34.28 -7.55
CA PHE A 459 -6.65 34.85 -7.40
C PHE A 459 -5.95 35.08 -8.73
N PHE A 460 -6.07 34.13 -9.66
CA PHE A 460 -5.48 34.28 -10.98
C PHE A 460 -6.23 35.32 -11.82
N ASP A 461 -7.57 35.33 -11.77
CA ASP A 461 -8.37 36.38 -12.43
C ASP A 461 -7.99 37.77 -11.95
N ALA A 462 -7.87 37.95 -10.63
CA ALA A 462 -7.55 39.26 -10.10
C ALA A 462 -6.05 39.64 -10.27
N ALA A 463 -5.16 38.68 -10.51
CA ALA A 463 -3.74 38.93 -10.79
C ALA A 463 -3.43 39.12 -12.29
N LEU A 464 -4.19 38.46 -13.17
CA LEU A 464 -3.95 38.40 -14.62
C LEU A 464 -5.06 39.05 -15.45
N GLY A 465 -6.17 39.45 -14.85
CA GLY A 465 -7.36 39.97 -15.54
C GLY A 465 -7.10 41.24 -16.35
N ASP A 466 -6.10 42.04 -15.97
CA ASP A 466 -5.64 43.19 -16.75
C ASP A 466 -4.93 42.78 -18.05
N TRP A 467 -4.43 41.54 -18.13
CA TRP A 467 -3.60 41.02 -19.22
C TRP A 467 -4.35 40.03 -20.12
N MET A 468 -5.39 39.37 -19.61
CA MET A 468 -6.12 38.32 -20.33
C MET A 468 -7.57 38.20 -19.84
N PRO A 469 -8.47 37.61 -20.65
CA PRO A 469 -9.84 37.39 -20.23
C PRO A 469 -9.95 36.53 -18.97
N SER A 470 -10.96 36.82 -18.14
CA SER A 470 -11.18 36.13 -16.85
C SER A 470 -11.23 34.61 -16.97
N ALA A 471 -11.88 34.09 -18.02
CA ALA A 471 -11.94 32.66 -18.27
C ALA A 471 -10.55 32.03 -18.45
N SER A 472 -9.63 32.70 -19.15
CA SER A 472 -8.26 32.25 -19.34
C SER A 472 -7.48 32.24 -18.02
N ALA A 473 -7.59 33.32 -17.25
CA ALA A 473 -6.91 33.45 -15.97
C ALA A 473 -7.37 32.36 -14.98
N ILE A 474 -8.68 32.12 -14.87
CA ILE A 474 -9.25 31.07 -14.02
C ILE A 474 -8.74 29.68 -14.42
N LEU A 475 -8.74 29.37 -15.73
CA LEU A 475 -8.28 28.07 -16.23
C LEU A 475 -6.78 27.84 -15.99
N ILE A 476 -5.96 28.89 -16.09
CA ILE A 476 -4.53 28.82 -15.74
C ILE A 476 -4.37 28.53 -14.24
N GLY A 477 -5.16 29.17 -13.38
CA GLY A 477 -5.18 28.89 -11.94
C GLY A 477 -5.53 27.43 -11.64
N TRP A 478 -6.54 26.88 -12.32
CA TRP A 478 -6.91 25.47 -12.16
C TRP A 478 -5.84 24.51 -12.70
N ALA A 479 -5.19 24.84 -13.81
CA ALA A 479 -4.07 24.07 -14.33
C ALA A 479 -2.88 24.07 -13.34
N TRP A 480 -2.55 25.22 -12.75
CA TRP A 480 -1.52 25.33 -11.73
C TRP A 480 -1.83 24.45 -10.50
N MET A 481 -3.08 24.48 -10.04
CA MET A 481 -3.55 23.65 -8.94
C MET A 481 -3.43 22.14 -9.23
N LEU A 482 -3.86 21.70 -10.42
CA LEU A 482 -3.77 20.29 -10.83
C LEU A 482 -2.33 19.84 -11.06
N ALA A 483 -1.45 20.73 -11.54
CA ALA A 483 -0.03 20.45 -11.68
C ALA A 483 0.61 20.20 -10.31
N GLY A 484 0.26 20.99 -9.29
CA GLY A 484 0.72 20.76 -7.92
C GLY A 484 0.24 19.44 -7.34
N ALA A 485 -1.00 19.03 -7.61
CA ALA A 485 -1.51 17.73 -7.18
C ALA A 485 -0.85 16.55 -7.92
N ALA A 486 -0.60 16.71 -9.22
CA ALA A 486 0.12 15.70 -10.00
C ALA A 486 1.59 15.56 -9.56
N LEU A 487 2.22 16.67 -9.15
CA LEU A 487 3.56 16.66 -8.56
C LEU A 487 3.57 15.99 -7.18
N PHE A 488 2.61 16.31 -6.32
CA PHE A 488 2.45 15.71 -4.99
C PHE A 488 2.26 14.19 -5.08
N SER A 489 1.43 13.73 -6.01
CA SER A 489 1.19 12.30 -6.29
C SER A 489 2.27 11.64 -7.16
N GLN A 490 3.40 12.32 -7.42
CA GLN A 490 4.53 11.84 -8.23
C GLN A 490 4.15 11.35 -9.64
N ARG A 491 3.05 11.86 -10.21
CA ARG A 491 2.60 11.49 -11.56
C ARG A 491 3.28 12.29 -12.66
N ILE A 492 3.87 13.44 -12.32
CA ILE A 492 4.69 14.27 -13.20
C ILE A 492 6.07 14.46 -12.53
N PRO A 493 7.18 14.37 -13.27
CA PRO A 493 8.51 14.60 -12.70
C PRO A 493 8.66 16.03 -12.17
N ALA A 494 9.40 16.17 -11.06
CA ALA A 494 9.84 17.46 -10.56
C ALA A 494 10.97 17.98 -11.46
N PHE A 495 10.73 19.05 -12.23
CA PHE A 495 11.75 19.69 -13.06
C PHE A 495 11.73 21.21 -12.94
N GLY A 496 12.91 21.83 -13.01
CA GLY A 496 13.08 23.28 -13.01
C GLY A 496 12.41 23.98 -11.82
N VAL A 497 11.64 25.04 -12.12
CA VAL A 497 10.96 25.89 -11.12
C VAL A 497 9.60 25.34 -10.66
N LEU A 498 9.07 24.31 -11.33
CA LEU A 498 7.72 23.79 -11.06
C LEU A 498 7.50 23.38 -9.58
N PRO A 499 8.44 22.71 -8.88
CA PRO A 499 8.27 22.35 -7.47
C PRO A 499 8.19 23.56 -6.54
N TRP A 500 8.91 24.63 -6.86
CA TRP A 500 8.88 25.87 -6.09
C TRP A 500 7.55 26.59 -6.25
N ILE A 501 7.05 26.68 -7.47
CA ILE A 501 5.80 27.37 -7.79
C ILE A 501 4.59 26.56 -7.29
N ALA A 502 4.65 25.24 -7.30
CA ALA A 502 3.58 24.36 -6.82
C ALA A 502 3.58 24.16 -5.28
N ARG A 503 4.57 24.71 -4.57
CA ARG A 503 4.78 24.45 -3.13
C ARG A 503 3.57 24.74 -2.24
N PRO A 504 2.79 25.82 -2.46
CA PRO A 504 1.56 26.05 -1.69
C PRO A 504 0.55 24.91 -1.83
N ILE A 505 0.38 24.38 -3.05
CA ILE A 505 -0.54 23.27 -3.32
C ILE A 505 -0.03 21.98 -2.69
N THR A 506 1.25 21.66 -2.84
CA THR A 506 1.83 20.45 -2.23
C THR A 506 1.77 20.50 -0.71
N ASN A 507 1.99 21.67 -0.10
CA ASN A 507 1.87 21.85 1.34
C ASN A 507 0.41 21.70 1.80
N MET A 508 -0.54 22.28 1.06
CA MET A 508 -1.97 22.15 1.35
C MET A 508 -2.45 20.70 1.27
N LEU A 509 -2.01 19.93 0.27
CA LEU A 509 -2.34 18.51 0.13
C LEU A 509 -1.70 17.68 1.25
N GLY A 510 -0.42 17.92 1.58
CA GLY A 510 0.24 17.25 2.68
C GLY A 510 -0.39 17.55 4.05
N LEU A 511 -0.87 18.79 4.25
CA LEU A 511 -1.67 19.16 5.41
C LEU A 511 -3.00 18.42 5.45
N ALA A 512 -3.69 18.31 4.30
CA ALA A 512 -4.98 17.65 4.22
C ALA A 512 -4.91 16.15 4.53
N GLU A 513 -3.87 15.47 4.05
CA GLU A 513 -3.63 14.04 4.32
C GLU A 513 -3.36 13.78 5.81
N ARG A 514 -2.49 14.60 6.41
CA ARG A 514 -2.03 14.34 7.77
C ARG A 514 -3.03 14.84 8.81
N TRP A 515 -3.63 16.00 8.58
CA TRP A 515 -4.32 16.79 9.61
C TRP A 515 -5.76 17.17 9.25
N SER A 516 -6.31 16.59 8.18
CA SER A 516 -7.67 16.79 7.67
C SER A 516 -7.83 18.01 6.76
N MET A 517 -8.81 17.88 5.86
CA MET A 517 -9.19 18.92 4.91
C MET A 517 -9.55 20.24 5.63
N SER A 518 -10.26 20.19 6.75
CA SER A 518 -10.72 21.40 7.45
C SER A 518 -9.55 22.29 7.89
N LEU A 519 -8.44 21.69 8.36
CA LEU A 519 -7.26 22.44 8.75
C LEU A 519 -6.43 22.89 7.55
N ALA A 520 -6.31 22.09 6.50
CA ALA A 520 -5.69 22.53 5.24
C ALA A 520 -6.39 23.76 4.63
N LEU A 521 -7.70 23.89 4.85
CA LEU A 521 -8.50 25.03 4.39
C LEU A 521 -8.47 26.23 5.36
N THR A 522 -8.00 26.10 6.60
CA THR A 522 -8.01 27.23 7.55
C THR A 522 -7.23 28.46 7.08
N PRO A 523 -6.02 28.36 6.47
CA PRO A 523 -5.34 29.54 5.92
C PRO A 523 -6.14 30.21 4.82
N LEU A 524 -6.84 29.40 4.02
CA LEU A 524 -7.64 29.85 2.89
C LEU A 524 -8.88 30.60 3.37
N ALA A 525 -9.57 30.02 4.37
CA ALA A 525 -10.65 30.67 5.08
C ALA A 525 -10.13 31.99 5.67
N ALA A 526 -9.04 31.99 6.43
CA ALA A 526 -8.52 33.22 7.02
C ALA A 526 -8.19 34.33 5.98
N ALA A 527 -7.67 33.97 4.79
CA ALA A 527 -7.44 34.90 3.69
C ALA A 527 -8.75 35.50 3.13
N LEU A 528 -9.80 34.68 2.97
CA LEU A 528 -11.13 35.16 2.60
C LEU A 528 -11.73 36.08 3.67
N ALA A 529 -11.39 35.86 4.94
CA ALA A 529 -11.92 36.63 6.07
C ALA A 529 -11.42 38.04 5.97
N TRP A 530 -10.11 38.13 5.80
CA TRP A 530 -9.44 39.38 5.60
C TRP A 530 -10.05 40.19 4.44
N MET A 531 -10.41 39.54 3.33
CA MET A 531 -11.05 40.21 2.18
C MET A 531 -12.47 40.70 2.47
N ALA A 532 -13.32 39.85 3.06
CA ALA A 532 -14.71 40.20 3.35
C ALA A 532 -14.85 41.39 4.31
N VAL A 533 -13.79 41.63 5.09
CA VAL A 533 -13.72 42.69 6.10
C VAL A 533 -13.31 44.04 5.52
N HIS A 534 -12.43 44.03 4.55
CA HIS A 534 -11.83 45.25 4.01
C HIS A 534 -12.56 45.69 2.72
N ASP A 535 -13.86 45.42 2.63
CA ASP A 535 -14.77 45.84 1.55
C ASP A 535 -14.16 45.70 0.14
N HIS A 536 -13.55 44.55 -0.16
CA HIS A 536 -12.92 44.25 -1.45
C HIS A 536 -11.73 45.14 -1.86
N HIS A 537 -11.21 46.01 -0.98
CA HIS A 537 -10.02 46.83 -1.25
C HIS A 537 -8.70 46.06 -1.10
N VAL A 538 -8.74 44.79 -0.73
CA VAL A 538 -7.55 43.95 -0.55
C VAL A 538 -6.98 43.56 -1.90
N ARG A 539 -5.70 43.89 -2.13
CA ARG A 539 -5.01 43.47 -3.36
C ARG A 539 -4.92 41.93 -3.40
N PRO A 540 -5.21 41.27 -4.53
CA PRO A 540 -5.17 39.81 -4.67
C PRO A 540 -3.83 39.18 -4.24
N LEU A 541 -2.72 39.87 -4.52
CA LEU A 541 -1.38 39.45 -4.11
C LEU A 541 -1.24 39.35 -2.58
N THR A 542 -1.88 40.25 -1.84
CA THR A 542 -1.85 40.22 -0.37
C THR A 542 -2.67 39.06 0.19
N MET A 543 -3.80 38.70 -0.46
CA MET A 543 -4.55 37.50 -0.11
C MET A 543 -3.76 36.23 -0.39
N PHE A 544 -3.09 36.15 -1.54
CA PHE A 544 -2.22 35.03 -1.87
C PHE A 544 -1.08 34.89 -0.86
N ALA A 545 -0.41 35.99 -0.51
CA ALA A 545 0.66 36.00 0.49
C ALA A 545 0.16 35.55 1.87
N PHE A 546 -1.03 35.99 2.27
CA PHE A 546 -1.65 35.57 3.53
C PHE A 546 -2.00 34.08 3.53
N TRP A 547 -2.58 33.57 2.44
CA TRP A 547 -2.88 32.15 2.29
C TRP A 547 -1.61 31.28 2.29
N ALA A 548 -0.61 31.63 1.46
CA ALA A 548 0.64 30.88 1.36
C ALA A 548 1.46 30.96 2.66
N GLY A 549 1.52 32.13 3.29
CA GLY A 549 2.15 32.32 4.60
C GLY A 549 1.44 31.53 5.70
N GLY A 550 0.11 31.54 5.71
CA GLY A 550 -0.69 30.74 6.64
C GLY A 550 -0.46 29.24 6.46
N LEU A 551 -0.34 28.74 5.22
CA LEU A 551 0.03 27.35 4.97
C LEU A 551 1.40 27.01 5.57
N LEU A 552 2.41 27.88 5.43
CA LEU A 552 3.73 27.66 6.03
C LEU A 552 3.67 27.62 7.56
N VAL A 553 2.92 28.53 8.19
CA VAL A 553 2.74 28.56 9.64
C VAL A 553 2.07 27.29 10.14
N VAL A 554 0.99 26.84 9.48
CA VAL A 554 0.28 25.61 9.87
C VAL A 554 1.15 24.39 9.63
N SER A 555 1.89 24.31 8.52
CA SER A 555 2.86 23.22 8.28
C SER A 555 3.99 23.19 9.31
N TRP A 556 4.49 24.34 9.75
CA TRP A 556 5.49 24.41 10.81
C TRP A 556 4.93 23.96 12.16
N LEU A 557 3.74 24.46 12.52
CA LEU A 557 3.02 24.06 13.74
C LEU A 557 2.76 22.55 13.76
N GLN A 558 2.43 21.99 12.60
CA GLN A 558 2.26 20.55 12.41
C GLN A 558 3.53 19.77 12.77
N VAL A 559 4.68 20.15 12.21
CA VAL A 559 5.95 19.45 12.51
C VAL A 559 6.26 19.51 14.01
N LEU A 560 5.97 20.63 14.66
CA LEU A 560 6.16 20.81 16.09
C LEU A 560 5.23 19.90 16.91
N MET A 561 3.98 19.77 16.48
CA MET A 561 2.96 18.93 17.13
C MET A 561 3.19 17.43 16.90
N ASP A 562 3.63 17.01 15.71
CA ASP A 562 4.01 15.62 15.43
C ASP A 562 5.19 15.19 16.33
N ARG A 563 6.20 16.07 16.48
CA ARG A 563 7.32 15.85 17.41
C ARG A 563 6.87 15.78 18.87
N ALA A 564 5.89 16.58 19.26
CA ALA A 564 5.33 16.55 20.60
C ALA A 564 4.54 15.26 20.86
N ALA A 565 3.74 14.80 19.89
CA ALA A 565 2.97 13.55 19.96
C ALA A 565 3.90 12.34 20.15
N ALA A 566 5.00 12.29 19.40
CA ALA A 566 6.00 11.22 19.50
C ALA A 566 6.58 11.06 20.91
N ARG A 567 6.74 12.16 21.67
CA ARG A 567 7.24 12.13 23.06
C ARG A 567 6.26 11.50 24.04
N TRP A 568 4.97 11.50 23.73
CA TRP A 568 3.91 11.05 24.64
C TRP A 568 3.45 9.62 24.36
N LEU A 569 3.85 9.06 23.22
CA LEU A 569 3.58 7.69 22.82
C LEU A 569 4.50 6.72 23.58
N PRO A 570 3.96 5.78 24.37
CA PRO A 570 4.78 4.75 25.00
C PRO A 570 5.40 3.84 23.92
N PRO A 571 6.56 3.21 24.18
CA PRO A 571 7.04 2.12 23.33
C PRO A 571 5.99 1.00 23.30
N LEU A 572 5.95 0.15 22.27
CA LEU A 572 5.20 -1.12 22.31
C LEU A 572 6.02 -2.16 23.08
N PRO A 573 5.40 -3.17 23.72
CA PRO A 573 6.17 -4.31 24.25
C PRO A 573 6.86 -4.97 23.06
N GLU A 574 8.11 -5.40 23.21
CA GLU A 574 8.68 -6.32 22.22
C GLU A 574 7.82 -7.58 22.20
N PRO A 575 7.51 -8.14 21.02
CA PRO A 575 6.78 -9.39 20.94
C PRO A 575 7.56 -10.42 21.76
N ASP A 576 6.92 -11.01 22.77
CA ASP A 576 7.52 -12.07 23.58
C ASP A 576 8.05 -13.14 22.62
N THR A 577 9.37 -13.29 22.55
CA THR A 577 10.04 -14.36 21.81
C THR A 577 9.97 -15.68 22.59
N ALA A 578 8.91 -15.92 23.36
CA ALA A 578 8.76 -17.07 24.23
C ALA A 578 7.29 -17.48 24.33
N GLY A 579 7.00 -18.68 23.83
CA GLY A 579 5.71 -19.36 23.90
C GLY A 579 5.64 -20.49 22.90
#